data_AF-A0ABD0MF82-F1
#
_entry.id   AF-A0ABD0MF82-F1
#
_cell.length_a   1.000
_cell.length_b   1.000
_cell.length_c   1.000
_cell.angle_alpha   90.00
_cell.angle_beta   90.00
_cell.angle_gamma   90.00
#
_symmetry.space_group_name_H-M   'P 1'
#
loop_
_entity.id
_entity.type
_entity.pdbx_description
1 polymer ?
#
loop_
_entity_poly.entity_id
_entity_poly.type
_entity_poly.pdbx_seq_one_letter_code
_entity_poly.pdbx_strand_id
1 'polypeptide(L)'
;EAVPAALLKSNMRDYEDAGLLLNSPYFSVLREERHIDLIISLDYSDGDPFMTVRETAGVCKKLNIPFPEVNIPSEDLEKPKDFYVFKGQNAPTVIHIPLFNVVNCGGKLRLSS
;
A
#
# COMPACT_ATOMS: atom_id res chain seq x y z
N GLU A 1 -20.08 19.27 0.47
CA GLU A 1 -18.61 19.33 0.55
C GLU A 1 -18.12 20.40 -0.43
N ALA A 2 -17.24 21.30 -0.01
CA ALA A 2 -16.73 22.36 -0.90
C ALA A 2 -15.62 21.79 -1.79
N VAL A 3 -15.67 22.11 -3.09
CA VAL A 3 -14.58 21.74 -4.02
C VAL A 3 -13.27 22.37 -3.51
N PRO A 4 -12.19 21.58 -3.32
CA PRO A 4 -10.90 22.11 -2.87
C PRO A 4 -10.47 23.34 -3.66
N ALA A 5 -10.05 24.41 -2.97
CA ALA A 5 -9.72 25.69 -3.61
C ALA A 5 -8.67 25.56 -4.72
N ALA A 6 -7.77 24.57 -4.63
CA ALA A 6 -6.79 24.27 -5.68
C ALA A 6 -7.45 23.88 -7.02
N LEU A 7 -8.57 23.15 -6.99
CA LEU A 7 -9.28 22.70 -8.19
C LEU A 7 -10.08 23.83 -8.89
N LEU A 8 -10.30 24.95 -8.19
CA LEU A 8 -10.99 26.14 -8.69
C LEU A 8 -10.05 27.15 -9.37
N LYS A 9 -8.73 26.99 -9.22
CA LYS A 9 -7.72 27.96 -9.72
C LYS A 9 -7.45 27.88 -11.22
N SER A 10 -7.79 26.77 -11.86
CA SER A 10 -7.51 26.53 -13.28
C SER A 10 -8.67 25.79 -13.95
N ASN A 11 -8.89 26.08 -15.23
CA ASN A 11 -9.82 25.34 -16.08
C ASN A 11 -9.19 24.10 -16.74
N MET A 12 -7.87 23.92 -16.61
CA MET A 12 -7.12 22.78 -17.13
C MET A 12 -6.70 21.86 -15.97
N ARG A 13 -6.71 20.54 -16.22
CA ARG A 13 -6.38 19.51 -15.24
C ARG A 13 -5.43 18.51 -15.88
N ASP A 14 -4.29 18.32 -15.24
CA ASP A 14 -3.32 17.30 -15.62
C ASP A 14 -3.61 16.04 -14.82
N TYR A 15 -3.71 14.92 -15.51
CA TYR A 15 -3.91 13.60 -14.90
C TYR A 15 -2.66 12.77 -15.16
N GLU A 16 -2.13 12.20 -14.09
CA GLU A 16 -0.96 11.34 -14.13
C GLU A 16 -1.33 9.94 -13.65
N ASP A 17 -0.51 8.97 -14.04
CA ASP A 17 -0.64 7.61 -13.53
C ASP A 17 -0.32 7.60 -12.03
N ALA A 18 -1.24 7.05 -11.22
CA ALA A 18 -1.07 6.95 -9.77
C ALA A 18 0.16 6.10 -9.40
N GLY A 19 0.59 5.17 -10.26
CA GLY A 19 1.79 4.37 -10.09
C GLY A 19 3.08 5.19 -10.04
N LEU A 20 3.08 6.45 -10.53
CA LEU A 20 4.20 7.38 -10.36
C LEU A 20 4.34 7.89 -8.92
N LEU A 21 3.24 7.87 -8.14
CA LEU A 21 3.24 8.25 -6.73
C LEU A 21 3.35 7.03 -5.82
N LEU A 22 2.48 6.05 -6.03
CA LEU A 22 2.38 4.83 -5.23
C LEU A 22 1.72 3.75 -6.10
N ASN A 23 2.42 2.64 -6.34
CA ASN A 23 1.94 1.54 -7.19
C ASN A 23 0.85 0.67 -6.52
N SER A 24 -0.01 1.27 -5.71
CA SER A 24 -1.16 0.63 -5.06
C SER A 24 -2.20 1.67 -4.65
N PRO A 25 -3.50 1.41 -4.85
CA PRO A 25 -4.56 2.41 -4.65
C PRO A 25 -5.02 2.56 -3.19
N TYR A 26 -4.11 2.44 -2.21
CA TYR A 26 -4.45 2.50 -0.79
C TYR A 26 -5.20 3.79 -0.42
N PHE A 27 -4.75 4.95 -0.90
CA PHE A 27 -5.39 6.24 -0.57
C PHE A 27 -6.83 6.35 -1.07
N SER A 28 -7.21 5.60 -2.11
CA SER A 28 -8.57 5.60 -2.62
C SER A 28 -9.56 4.93 -1.66
N VAL A 29 -9.09 4.06 -0.76
CA VAL A 29 -9.92 3.34 0.21
C VAL A 29 -9.78 3.86 1.65
N LEU A 30 -8.68 4.56 1.97
CA LEU A 30 -8.40 5.10 3.30
C LEU A 30 -9.15 6.39 3.66
N ARG A 31 -10.11 6.80 2.85
CA ARG A 31 -11.01 7.90 3.18
C ARG A 31 -11.86 7.55 4.40
N GLU A 32 -11.93 8.45 5.37
CA GLU A 32 -12.66 8.23 6.63
C GLU A 32 -14.13 7.88 6.40
N GLU A 33 -14.77 8.47 5.38
CA GLU A 33 -16.19 8.24 5.06
C GLU A 33 -16.47 6.83 4.52
N ARG A 34 -15.43 6.05 4.18
CA ARG A 34 -15.58 4.68 3.68
C ARG A 34 -15.74 3.66 4.80
N HIS A 35 -15.42 4.01 6.05
CA HIS A 35 -15.51 3.13 7.22
C HIS A 35 -14.92 1.72 6.96
N ILE A 36 -13.70 1.67 6.43
CA ILE A 36 -13.06 0.40 6.05
C ILE A 36 -12.47 -0.30 7.27
N ASP A 37 -12.92 -1.53 7.52
CA ASP A 37 -12.38 -2.40 8.57
C ASP A 37 -11.29 -3.36 8.05
N LEU A 38 -11.34 -3.73 6.76
CA LEU A 38 -10.45 -4.71 6.13
C LEU A 38 -10.03 -4.27 4.72
N ILE A 39 -8.75 -4.36 4.43
CA ILE A 39 -8.15 -4.17 3.10
C ILE A 39 -7.48 -5.48 2.71
N ILE A 40 -7.82 -6.01 1.53
CA ILE A 40 -7.08 -7.10 0.89
C ILE A 40 -6.27 -6.47 -0.24
N SER A 41 -4.97 -6.32 -0.02
CA SER A 41 -4.03 -5.75 -0.99
C SER A 41 -3.38 -6.86 -1.80
N LEU A 42 -3.51 -6.76 -3.12
CA LEU A 42 -2.80 -7.60 -4.07
C LEU A 42 -1.68 -6.75 -4.66
N ASP A 43 -0.44 -7.11 -4.37
CA ASP A 43 0.72 -6.37 -4.85
C ASP A 43 1.34 -7.09 -6.06
N TYR A 44 1.51 -6.32 -7.14
CA TYR A 44 2.07 -6.78 -8.42
C TYR A 44 3.39 -6.06 -8.74
N SER A 45 3.98 -5.39 -7.76
CA SER A 45 5.16 -4.56 -7.95
C SER A 45 6.36 -5.43 -8.28
N ASP A 46 7.17 -4.95 -9.23
CA ASP A 46 8.49 -5.52 -9.47
C ASP A 46 9.47 -5.01 -8.41
N GLY A 47 10.48 -5.82 -8.08
CA GLY A 47 11.46 -5.51 -7.04
C GLY A 47 10.97 -5.85 -5.63
N ASP A 48 10.94 -4.86 -4.73
CA ASP A 48 10.61 -5.05 -3.31
C ASP A 48 9.10 -5.28 -3.11
N PRO A 49 8.68 -6.49 -2.69
CA PRO A 49 7.27 -6.87 -2.55
C PRO A 49 6.56 -6.17 -1.40
N PHE A 50 7.28 -5.38 -0.59
CA PHE A 50 6.73 -4.65 0.55
C PHE A 50 6.78 -3.14 0.38
N MET A 51 7.34 -2.65 -0.72
CA MET A 51 7.57 -1.21 -0.93
C MET A 51 6.26 -0.42 -0.79
N THR A 52 5.22 -0.82 -1.51
CA THR A 52 3.93 -0.11 -1.56
C THR A 52 3.26 -0.03 -0.20
N VAL A 53 3.19 -1.13 0.56
CA VAL A 53 2.55 -1.17 1.88
C VAL A 53 3.38 -0.40 2.93
N ARG A 54 4.72 -0.45 2.85
CA ARG A 54 5.61 0.33 3.73
C ARG A 54 5.52 1.83 3.47
N GLU A 55 5.56 2.24 2.21
CA GLU A 55 5.41 3.64 1.82
C GLU A 55 4.04 4.19 2.21
N THR A 56 2.97 3.42 1.99
CA THR A 56 1.62 3.76 2.44
C THR A 56 1.60 4.01 3.95
N ALA A 57 2.15 3.11 4.76
CA ALA A 57 2.21 3.28 6.21
C ALA A 57 3.00 4.54 6.60
N GLY A 58 4.12 4.82 5.93
CA GLY A 58 4.93 6.02 6.14
C GLY A 58 4.19 7.31 5.82
N VAL A 59 3.45 7.36 4.70
CA VAL A 59 2.64 8.53 4.32
C VAL A 59 1.44 8.69 5.25
N CYS A 60 0.75 7.61 5.58
CA CYS A 60 -0.39 7.64 6.52
C CYS A 60 0.04 8.17 7.88
N LYS A 61 1.21 7.74 8.39
CA LYS A 61 1.79 8.28 9.62
C LYS A 61 2.08 9.78 9.54
N LYS A 62 2.60 10.29 8.42
CA LYS A 62 2.86 11.72 8.21
C LYS A 62 1.58 12.56 8.14
N LEU A 63 0.52 12.00 7.57
CA LEU A 63 -0.77 12.66 7.37
C LEU A 63 -1.78 12.42 8.51
N ASN A 64 -1.39 11.69 9.55
CA ASN A 64 -2.28 11.25 10.65
C ASN A 64 -3.52 10.47 10.17
N ILE A 65 -3.35 9.67 9.10
CA ILE A 65 -4.38 8.73 8.63
C ILE A 65 -4.18 7.40 9.37
N PRO A 66 -5.23 6.83 10.00
CA PRO A 66 -5.11 5.53 10.65
C PRO A 66 -4.73 4.41 9.66
N PHE A 67 -3.60 3.75 9.91
CA PHE A 67 -3.10 2.63 9.13
C PHE A 67 -2.28 1.71 10.05
N PRO A 68 -2.28 0.37 9.87
CA PRO A 68 -1.52 -0.52 10.73
C PRO A 68 0.00 -0.31 10.58
N GLU A 69 0.75 -0.64 11.62
CA GLU A 69 2.21 -0.72 11.50
C GLU A 69 2.61 -1.90 10.61
N VAL A 70 3.61 -1.67 9.77
CA VAL A 70 4.13 -2.65 8.81
C VAL A 70 5.49 -3.11 9.30
N ASN A 71 5.48 -4.17 10.10
CA ASN A 71 6.68 -4.81 10.62
C ASN A 71 6.88 -6.15 9.91
N ILE A 72 7.96 -6.26 9.12
CA ILE A 72 8.28 -7.46 8.33
C ILE A 72 9.57 -8.07 8.89
N PRO A 73 9.58 -9.36 9.26
CA PRO A 73 10.79 -10.04 9.69
C PRO A 73 11.89 -9.99 8.63
N SER A 74 13.15 -9.86 9.03
CA SER A 74 14.27 -9.77 8.08
C SER A 74 14.38 -11.01 7.17
N GLU A 75 14.00 -12.20 7.68
CA GLU A 75 13.95 -13.43 6.88
C GLU A 75 12.92 -13.36 5.74
N ASP A 76 11.82 -12.64 5.96
CA ASP A 76 10.70 -12.51 5.03
C ASP A 76 11.00 -11.47 3.95
N LEU A 77 11.99 -10.58 4.15
CA LEU A 77 12.47 -9.67 3.11
C LEU A 77 13.19 -10.44 1.99
N GLU A 78 13.97 -11.46 2.34
CA GLU A 78 14.68 -12.31 1.38
C GLU A 78 13.78 -13.44 0.83
N LYS A 79 12.84 -13.91 1.66
CA LYS A 79 11.94 -15.02 1.33
C LYS A 79 10.48 -14.66 1.67
N PRO A 80 9.86 -13.77 0.89
CA PRO A 80 8.46 -13.40 1.08
C PRO A 80 7.54 -14.61 1.09
N LYS A 81 6.64 -14.66 2.07
CA LYS A 81 5.52 -15.61 2.21
C LYS A 81 4.38 -15.22 1.27
N ASP A 82 3.40 -16.11 1.16
CA ASP A 82 2.21 -15.92 0.32
C ASP A 82 1.32 -14.75 0.77
N PHE A 83 1.23 -14.48 2.08
CA PHE A 83 0.53 -13.30 2.59
C PHE A 83 1.01 -12.86 3.98
N TYR A 84 0.60 -11.63 4.34
CA TYR A 84 0.91 -10.98 5.60
C TYR A 84 -0.34 -10.32 6.16
N VAL A 85 -0.49 -10.30 7.49
CA VAL A 85 -1.62 -9.65 8.17
C VAL A 85 -1.09 -8.57 9.10
N PHE A 86 -1.41 -7.32 8.79
CA PHE A 86 -1.08 -6.16 9.61
C PHE A 86 -2.32 -5.66 10.32
N LYS A 87 -2.23 -5.50 11.64
CA LYS A 87 -3.32 -5.02 12.50
C LYS A 87 -2.90 -3.73 13.18
N GLY A 88 -3.84 -2.81 13.33
CA GLY A 88 -3.63 -1.54 14.02
C GLY A 88 -4.79 -1.22 14.95
N GLN A 89 -4.59 -0.30 15.87
CA GLN A 89 -5.66 0.23 16.72
C GLN A 89 -6.41 1.31 15.96
N ASN A 90 -7.75 1.21 15.87
CA ASN A 90 -8.60 2.14 15.13
C ASN A 90 -8.17 2.34 13.66
N ALA A 91 -7.61 1.29 13.04
CA ALA A 91 -7.14 1.29 11.67
C ALA A 91 -7.65 0.02 10.96
N PRO A 92 -7.78 0.03 9.62
CA PRO A 92 -8.14 -1.18 8.89
C PRO A 92 -7.11 -2.29 9.13
N THR A 93 -7.58 -3.52 9.23
CA THR A 93 -6.70 -4.69 9.07
C THR A 93 -6.27 -4.77 7.61
N VAL A 94 -4.99 -4.97 7.35
CA VAL A 94 -4.46 -5.12 5.98
C VAL A 94 -3.95 -6.54 5.80
N ILE A 95 -4.54 -7.25 4.84
CA ILE A 95 -3.99 -8.50 4.31
C ILE A 95 -3.21 -8.13 3.06
N HIS A 96 -1.89 -8.26 3.09
CA HIS A 96 -0.99 -7.97 1.98
C HIS A 96 -0.54 -9.26 1.31
N ILE A 97 -0.79 -9.38 0.01
CA ILE A 97 -0.51 -10.58 -0.79
C ILE A 97 0.46 -10.18 -1.91
N PRO A 98 1.77 -10.39 -1.72
CA PRO A 98 2.75 -10.11 -2.76
C PRO A 98 2.68 -11.17 -3.87
N LEU A 99 2.67 -10.75 -5.14
CA LEU A 99 2.72 -11.66 -6.29
C LEU A 99 3.98 -12.53 -6.23
N PHE A 100 5.14 -11.88 -6.03
CA PHE A 100 6.45 -12.52 -5.97
C PHE A 100 6.73 -13.00 -4.55
N ASN A 101 6.44 -14.28 -4.31
CA ASN A 101 6.67 -14.96 -3.04
C ASN A 101 7.17 -16.39 -3.25
N VAL A 102 7.60 -17.05 -2.17
CA VAL A 102 8.21 -18.38 -2.24
C VAL A 102 7.25 -19.47 -2.73
N VAL A 103 5.94 -19.30 -2.50
CA VAL A 103 4.89 -20.25 -2.91
C VAL A 103 4.62 -20.11 -4.40
N ASN A 104 4.37 -18.89 -4.88
CA ASN A 104 4.06 -18.59 -6.27
C ASN A 104 5.26 -18.79 -7.21
N CYS A 105 6.48 -18.48 -6.74
CA CYS A 105 7.69 -18.52 -7.56
C CYS A 105 8.51 -19.81 -7.36
N GLY A 106 8.01 -20.78 -6.60
CA GLY A 106 8.68 -22.07 -6.37
C GLY A 106 10.10 -21.93 -5.81
N GLY A 107 10.33 -20.94 -4.94
CA GLY A 107 11.64 -20.65 -4.35
C GLY A 107 12.68 -20.02 -5.28
N LYS A 108 12.33 -19.71 -6.54
CA LYS A 108 13.21 -19.03 -7.51
C LYS A 108 13.00 -17.52 -7.53
N LEU A 109 13.03 -16.89 -6.36
CA LEU A 109 12.96 -15.43 -6.28
C LEU A 109 14.32 -14.84 -6.65
N ARG A 110 14.36 -13.94 -7.63
CA ARG A 110 15.46 -13.01 -7.84
C ARG A 110 14.97 -11.66 -7.40
N LEU A 111 15.25 -11.28 -6.16
CA LEU A 111 15.05 -9.91 -5.72
C LEU A 111 16.04 -9.07 -6.51
N SER A 112 15.54 -8.17 -7.36
CA SER A 112 16.39 -7.20 -8.04
C SER A 112 16.94 -6.24 -6.99
N SER A 113 18.26 -6.24 -6.85
CA SER A 113 19.05 -5.29 -6.05
C SER A 113 18.96 -3.87 -6.61
#